data_AF-A0A1Q6M8M1-F1
#
_entry.id   AF-A0A1Q6M8M1-F1
#
_cell.length_a   1.000
_cell.length_b   1.000
_cell.length_c   1.000
_cell.angle_alpha   90.00
_cell.angle_beta   90.00
_cell.angle_gamma   90.00
#
_symmetry.space_group_name_H-M   'P 1'
#
loop_
_entity.id
_entity.type
_entity.pdbx_description
1 polymer ?
#
loop_
_entity_poly.entity_id
_entity_poly.type
_entity_poly.pdbx_seq_one_letter_code
_entity_poly.pdbx_strand_id
1 'polypeptide(L)'
;MRKWLGVLLLGAIIYLASTKFRLSNILYVSSCHLAYENDEYKVTALILENNNENDIIRSHSRDIGGAFTMLSEASSLIINFRHMQSVIFDYSILNEIYIMDINSFFLNNSAIDFNFYVFASDVSSEDLFSYQNPKSVDNYYSLLNVNDKTDSQFSYIKPCHLTTFLKKWSDNALVKIPIIGLSEVYNNKNIMLKGAICLTKEKYDVLLEQDEPYLYLLNSFKDGALNLSEYHAIINSNKIRIRYKDKLIIKICLKYEGLLNLDNTDEIEAFLLSKLRLLVDHF
;
A
#
# COMPACT_ATOMS: atom_id res chain seq x y z
N MET A 1 -33.87 -15.97 43.65
CA MET A 1 -34.47 -15.46 42.39
C MET A 1 -33.65 -14.37 41.70
N ARG A 2 -33.09 -13.37 42.40
CA ARG A 2 -32.28 -12.27 41.77
C ARG A 2 -31.10 -12.72 40.88
N LYS A 3 -30.38 -13.79 41.25
CA LYS A 3 -29.24 -14.31 40.46
C LYS A 3 -29.65 -14.95 39.13
N TRP A 4 -30.83 -15.54 39.06
CA TRP A 4 -31.35 -16.20 37.85
C TRP A 4 -31.92 -15.20 36.85
N LEU A 5 -32.46 -14.08 37.33
CA LEU A 5 -32.94 -12.99 36.47
C LEU A 5 -31.79 -12.35 35.67
N GLY A 6 -30.62 -12.17 36.30
CA GLY A 6 -29.43 -11.63 35.65
C GLY A 6 -28.87 -12.56 34.57
N VAL A 7 -28.89 -13.88 34.78
CA VAL A 7 -28.46 -14.87 33.78
C VAL A 7 -29.44 -14.92 32.60
N LEU A 8 -30.75 -14.83 32.85
CA LEU A 8 -31.76 -14.77 31.79
C LEU A 8 -31.65 -13.47 30.98
N LEU A 9 -31.37 -12.33 31.62
CA LEU A 9 -31.12 -11.07 30.94
C LEU A 9 -29.86 -11.12 30.09
N LEU A 10 -28.77 -11.71 30.61
CA LEU A 10 -27.53 -11.90 29.84
C LEU A 10 -27.76 -12.83 28.64
N GLY A 11 -28.49 -13.93 28.83
CA GLY A 11 -28.87 -14.85 27.76
C GLY A 11 -29.75 -14.18 26.70
N ALA A 12 -30.70 -13.33 27.10
CA ALA A 12 -31.53 -12.55 26.19
C ALA A 12 -30.72 -11.49 25.43
N ILE A 13 -29.74 -10.83 26.08
CA ILE A 13 -28.83 -9.88 25.43
C ILE A 13 -27.92 -10.60 24.42
N ILE A 14 -27.35 -11.74 24.78
CA ILE A 14 -26.52 -12.56 23.88
C ILE A 14 -27.36 -13.08 22.72
N TYR A 15 -28.59 -13.51 22.97
CA TYR A 15 -29.52 -13.98 21.93
C TYR A 15 -29.98 -12.83 21.02
N LEU A 16 -30.29 -11.65 21.56
CA LEU A 16 -30.60 -10.45 20.77
C LEU A 16 -29.38 -9.99 19.97
N ALA A 17 -28.19 -10.06 20.55
CA ALA A 17 -26.95 -9.74 19.85
C ALA A 17 -26.69 -10.75 18.71
N SER A 18 -26.87 -12.05 18.93
CA SER A 18 -26.65 -13.08 17.91
C SER A 18 -27.75 -13.16 16.84
N THR A 19 -28.97 -12.70 17.14
CA THR A 19 -30.08 -12.66 16.17
C THR A 19 -30.16 -11.36 15.39
N LYS A 20 -29.75 -10.21 15.96
CA LYS A 20 -29.61 -8.95 15.20
C LYS A 20 -28.27 -8.84 14.45
N PHE A 21 -27.18 -9.37 14.99
CA PHE A 21 -25.91 -9.49 14.27
C PHE A 21 -25.74 -10.91 13.75
N ARG A 22 -26.46 -11.25 12.68
CA ARG A 22 -25.91 -12.28 11.79
C ARG A 22 -24.71 -11.64 11.08
N LEU A 23 -23.52 -12.14 11.37
CA LEU A 23 -22.27 -11.82 10.65
C LEU A 23 -22.40 -11.98 9.12
N SER A 24 -23.40 -12.72 8.65
CA SER A 24 -23.74 -12.87 7.22
C SER A 24 -24.25 -11.60 6.54
N ASN A 25 -24.58 -10.53 7.29
CA ASN A 25 -25.15 -9.31 6.73
C ASN A 25 -24.15 -8.13 6.70
N ILE A 26 -22.87 -8.40 6.93
CA ILE A 26 -21.81 -7.40 6.95
C ILE A 26 -20.83 -7.69 5.82
N LEU A 27 -20.61 -6.70 4.95
CA LEU A 27 -19.59 -6.73 3.92
C LEU A 27 -18.32 -6.06 4.43
N TYR A 28 -17.22 -6.80 4.46
CA TYR A 28 -15.93 -6.28 4.93
C TYR A 28 -15.16 -5.69 3.75
N VAL A 29 -14.86 -4.39 3.85
CA VAL A 29 -14.05 -3.71 2.85
C VAL A 29 -12.59 -4.09 3.08
N SER A 30 -11.97 -4.61 2.03
CA SER A 30 -10.55 -4.98 2.05
C SER A 30 -9.68 -3.83 1.60
N SER A 31 -10.04 -3.19 0.49
CA SER A 31 -9.32 -2.02 -0.01
C SER A 31 -10.26 -1.05 -0.71
N CYS A 32 -9.91 0.23 -0.67
CA CYS A 32 -10.55 1.25 -1.48
C CYS A 32 -9.58 1.79 -2.53
N HIS A 33 -10.11 2.12 -3.70
CA HIS A 33 -9.47 2.96 -4.69
C HIS A 33 -10.16 4.32 -4.71
N LEU A 34 -9.39 5.39 -4.59
CA LEU A 34 -9.89 6.77 -4.57
C LEU A 34 -9.39 7.51 -5.81
N ALA A 35 -10.30 8.05 -6.60
CA ALA A 35 -10.00 8.90 -7.74
C ALA A 35 -10.85 10.17 -7.72
N TYR A 36 -10.46 11.18 -8.49
CA TYR A 36 -11.26 12.38 -8.70
C TYR A 36 -11.37 12.68 -10.19
N GLU A 37 -12.58 12.55 -10.72
CA GLU A 37 -12.86 12.72 -12.14
C GLU A 37 -14.24 13.35 -12.32
N ASN A 38 -14.38 14.20 -13.33
CA ASN A 38 -15.66 14.87 -13.66
C ASN A 38 -16.25 15.65 -12.47
N ASP A 39 -15.40 16.34 -11.71
CA ASP A 39 -15.78 17.11 -10.50
C ASP A 39 -16.38 16.26 -9.37
N GLU A 40 -16.06 14.97 -9.33
CA GLU A 40 -16.55 14.04 -8.32
C GLU A 40 -15.43 13.12 -7.81
N TYR A 41 -15.44 12.86 -6.50
CA TYR A 41 -14.73 11.76 -5.88
C TYR A 41 -15.37 10.45 -6.30
N LYS A 42 -14.59 9.56 -6.89
CA LYS A 42 -14.95 8.18 -7.18
C LYS A 42 -14.30 7.28 -6.16
N VAL A 43 -15.12 6.47 -5.49
CA VAL A 43 -14.64 5.45 -4.55
C VAL A 43 -15.10 4.09 -5.04
N THR A 44 -14.13 3.22 -5.29
CA THR A 44 -14.35 1.81 -5.60
C THR A 44 -13.86 1.00 -4.40
N ALA A 45 -14.72 0.19 -3.80
CA ALA A 45 -14.39 -0.67 -2.68
C ALA A 45 -14.34 -2.13 -3.13
N LEU A 46 -13.24 -2.82 -2.82
CA LEU A 46 -13.16 -4.27 -2.92
C LEU A 46 -13.72 -4.89 -1.65
N ILE A 47 -14.70 -5.77 -1.82
CA ILE A 47 -15.33 -6.56 -0.77
C ILE A 47 -14.82 -8.00 -0.86
N LEU A 48 -14.40 -8.54 0.28
CA LEU A 48 -14.06 -9.96 0.39
C LEU A 48 -15.28 -10.72 0.89
N GLU A 49 -15.83 -11.60 0.07
CA GLU A 49 -16.86 -12.55 0.51
C GLU A 49 -16.24 -13.87 0.98
N ASN A 50 -16.91 -14.55 1.91
CA ASN A 50 -16.46 -15.81 2.51
C ASN A 50 -16.33 -17.00 1.52
N ASN A 51 -16.57 -16.80 0.22
CA ASN A 51 -16.64 -17.84 -0.81
C ASN A 51 -15.65 -17.66 -1.97
N ASN A 52 -14.58 -16.86 -1.81
CA ASN A 52 -13.61 -16.52 -2.87
C ASN A 52 -14.21 -15.73 -4.06
N GLU A 53 -15.44 -15.21 -3.92
CA GLU A 53 -15.98 -14.24 -4.84
C GLU A 53 -15.62 -12.84 -4.33
N ASN A 54 -14.95 -12.08 -5.18
CA ASN A 54 -14.65 -10.68 -4.93
C ASN A 54 -15.81 -9.85 -5.46
N ASP A 55 -16.45 -9.05 -4.60
CA ASP A 55 -17.43 -8.07 -5.05
C ASP A 55 -16.81 -6.67 -5.09
N ILE A 56 -17.26 -5.85 -6.04
CA ILE A 56 -16.76 -4.51 -6.28
C ILE A 56 -17.92 -3.52 -6.24
N ILE A 57 -17.95 -2.73 -5.18
CA ILE A 57 -18.96 -1.68 -4.99
C ILE A 57 -18.36 -0.34 -5.40
N ARG A 58 -19.14 0.48 -6.12
CA ARG A 58 -18.70 1.77 -6.67
C ARG A 58 -19.63 2.88 -6.21
N SER A 59 -19.05 4.05 -6.02
CA SER A 59 -19.78 5.27 -5.70
C SER A 59 -19.08 6.48 -6.32
N HIS A 60 -19.84 7.55 -6.49
CA HIS A 60 -19.32 8.86 -6.87
C HIS A 60 -20.09 9.94 -6.11
N SER A 61 -19.40 10.98 -5.66
CA SER A 61 -19.99 12.16 -5.03
C SER A 61 -19.06 13.36 -5.17
N ARG A 62 -19.59 14.57 -5.06
CA ARG A 62 -18.77 15.80 -5.04
C ARG A 62 -17.90 15.94 -3.80
N ASP A 63 -18.23 15.24 -2.72
CA ASP A 63 -17.47 15.20 -1.48
C ASP A 63 -17.13 13.76 -1.10
N ILE A 64 -15.95 13.55 -0.52
CA ILE A 64 -15.44 12.22 -0.17
C ILE A 64 -16.34 11.50 0.85
N GLY A 65 -16.97 12.24 1.78
CA GLY A 65 -17.88 11.68 2.78
C GLY A 65 -19.16 11.15 2.15
N GLY A 66 -19.72 11.89 1.19
CA GLY A 66 -20.84 11.50 0.37
C GLY A 66 -20.55 10.24 -0.44
N ALA A 67 -19.36 10.13 -1.03
CA ALA A 67 -18.97 8.93 -1.78
C ALA A 67 -18.97 7.68 -0.89
N PHE A 68 -18.34 7.74 0.29
CA PHE A 68 -18.37 6.63 1.26
C PHE A 68 -19.78 6.33 1.80
N THR A 69 -20.64 7.33 1.93
CA THR A 69 -22.04 7.15 2.32
C THR A 69 -22.80 6.40 1.22
N MET A 70 -22.64 6.81 -0.04
CA MET A 70 -23.27 6.18 -1.19
C MET A 70 -22.77 4.75 -1.44
N LEU A 71 -21.52 4.41 -1.10
CA LEU A 71 -21.09 3.00 -1.07
C LEU A 71 -21.97 2.17 -0.15
N SER A 72 -22.22 2.69 1.06
CA SER A 72 -23.03 2.00 2.06
C SER A 72 -24.48 1.85 1.62
N GLU A 73 -24.98 2.79 0.82
CA GLU A 73 -26.33 2.75 0.24
C GLU A 73 -26.44 1.87 -1.01
N ALA A 74 -25.33 1.67 -1.73
CA ALA A 74 -25.28 0.81 -2.92
C ALA A 74 -25.44 -0.68 -2.59
N SER A 75 -25.29 -1.07 -1.31
CA SER A 75 -25.50 -2.43 -0.84
C SER A 75 -26.73 -2.57 0.04
N SER A 76 -27.42 -3.72 -0.09
CA SER A 76 -28.46 -4.11 0.86
C SER A 76 -27.91 -4.59 2.21
N LEU A 77 -26.59 -4.77 2.29
CA LEU A 77 -25.85 -5.24 3.46
C LEU A 77 -25.06 -4.09 4.11
N ILE A 78 -24.76 -4.21 5.40
CA ILE A 78 -23.98 -3.21 6.12
C ILE A 78 -22.54 -3.29 5.68
N ILE A 79 -21.99 -2.21 5.11
CA ILE A 79 -20.57 -2.13 4.76
C ILE A 79 -19.76 -1.74 6.01
N ASN A 80 -18.69 -2.50 6.26
CA ASN A 80 -17.78 -2.27 7.37
C ASN A 80 -16.40 -1.85 6.85
N PHE A 81 -16.07 -0.58 7.09
CA PHE A 81 -14.77 0.02 6.74
C PHE A 81 -13.74 -0.07 7.87
N ARG A 82 -14.11 -0.62 9.04
CA ARG A 82 -13.26 -0.55 10.24
C ARG A 82 -11.91 -1.21 10.04
N HIS A 83 -11.87 -2.37 9.39
CA HIS A 83 -10.65 -3.16 9.23
C HIS A 83 -10.16 -3.19 7.77
N MET A 84 -10.34 -2.07 7.06
CA MET A 84 -9.73 -1.89 5.74
C MET A 84 -8.22 -2.15 5.83
N GLN A 85 -7.66 -2.80 4.81
CA GLN A 85 -6.25 -3.21 4.77
C GLN A 85 -5.40 -2.23 3.97
N SER A 86 -5.99 -1.59 2.96
CA SER A 86 -5.30 -0.59 2.16
C SER A 86 -6.21 0.44 1.51
N VAL A 87 -5.61 1.56 1.13
CA VAL A 87 -6.18 2.55 0.23
C VAL A 87 -5.21 2.81 -0.91
N ILE A 88 -5.73 2.84 -2.12
CA ILE A 88 -4.99 3.12 -3.35
C ILE A 88 -5.44 4.50 -3.84
N PHE A 89 -4.49 5.40 -3.99
CA PHE A 89 -4.71 6.72 -4.55
C PHE A 89 -4.44 6.72 -6.05
N ASP A 90 -5.47 7.08 -6.82
CA ASP A 90 -5.28 7.41 -8.21
C ASP A 90 -4.43 8.68 -8.36
N TYR A 91 -3.73 8.82 -9.47
CA TYR A 91 -2.88 10.00 -9.70
C TYR A 91 -3.68 11.31 -9.72
N SER A 92 -4.97 11.26 -10.11
CA SER A 92 -5.89 12.39 -10.09
C SER A 92 -6.04 13.04 -8.71
N ILE A 93 -5.85 12.28 -7.62
CA ILE A 93 -6.01 12.79 -6.25
C ILE A 93 -4.69 13.21 -5.58
N LEU A 94 -3.55 13.09 -6.26
CA LEU A 94 -2.22 13.38 -5.70
C LEU A 94 -1.88 14.88 -5.71
N ASN A 95 -2.77 15.71 -5.17
CA ASN A 95 -2.53 17.13 -4.95
C ASN A 95 -3.02 17.58 -3.58
N GLU A 96 -2.64 18.81 -3.19
CA GLU A 96 -2.91 19.29 -1.84
C GLU A 96 -4.39 19.32 -1.47
N ILE A 97 -5.23 19.78 -2.39
CA ILE A 97 -6.66 19.98 -2.15
C ILE A 97 -7.31 18.63 -1.82
N TYR A 98 -7.15 17.64 -2.70
CA TYR A 98 -7.82 16.35 -2.54
C TYR A 98 -7.23 15.52 -1.40
N ILE A 99 -5.92 15.58 -1.17
CA ILE A 99 -5.30 14.91 -0.02
C ILE A 99 -5.78 15.55 1.30
N MET A 100 -5.96 16.87 1.36
CA MET A 100 -6.50 17.52 2.55
C MET A 100 -7.94 17.09 2.85
N ASP A 101 -8.78 16.97 1.82
CA ASP A 101 -10.15 16.48 1.96
C ASP A 101 -10.18 15.03 2.47
N ILE A 102 -9.37 14.16 1.87
CA ILE A 102 -9.24 12.75 2.26
C ILE A 102 -8.73 12.62 3.70
N ASN A 103 -7.71 13.39 4.07
CA ASN A 103 -7.15 13.40 5.42
C ASN A 103 -8.20 13.85 6.45
N SER A 104 -8.94 14.91 6.14
CA SER A 104 -10.01 15.44 6.99
C SER A 104 -11.12 14.42 7.16
N PHE A 105 -11.49 13.70 6.10
CA PHE A 105 -12.47 12.62 6.18
C PHE A 105 -12.00 11.49 7.09
N PHE A 106 -10.81 10.93 6.86
CA PHE A 106 -10.31 9.83 7.67
C PHE A 106 -10.20 10.23 9.15
N LEU A 107 -9.57 11.36 9.46
CA LEU A 107 -9.36 11.80 10.85
C LEU A 107 -10.66 12.02 11.62
N ASN A 108 -11.74 12.40 10.94
CA ASN A 108 -13.05 12.65 11.56
C ASN A 108 -13.98 11.43 11.55
N ASN A 109 -13.59 10.32 10.91
CA ASN A 109 -14.45 9.14 10.79
C ASN A 109 -14.07 8.04 11.79
N SER A 110 -14.81 7.97 12.90
CA SER A 110 -14.61 6.95 13.95
C SER A 110 -14.98 5.52 13.53
N ALA A 111 -15.56 5.33 12.34
CA ALA A 111 -15.93 4.02 11.83
C ALA A 111 -14.75 3.30 11.13
N ILE A 112 -13.62 3.98 10.93
CA ILE A 112 -12.46 3.47 10.20
C ILE A 112 -11.29 3.35 11.18
N ASP A 113 -10.67 2.17 11.29
CA ASP A 113 -9.39 2.07 12.01
C ASP A 113 -8.29 2.57 11.08
N PHE A 114 -7.37 3.38 11.58
CA PHE A 114 -6.27 3.92 10.79
C PHE A 114 -5.17 2.89 10.44
N ASN A 115 -5.42 1.60 10.67
CA ASN A 115 -4.43 0.54 10.59
C ASN A 115 -4.31 -0.08 9.19
N PHE A 116 -4.06 0.76 8.19
CA PHE A 116 -3.95 0.33 6.79
C PHE A 116 -2.85 1.04 6.01
N TYR A 117 -2.52 0.47 4.87
CA TYR A 117 -1.44 0.93 4.00
C TYR A 117 -1.94 1.80 2.85
N VAL A 118 -1.10 2.76 2.46
CA VAL A 118 -1.36 3.68 1.37
C VAL A 118 -0.49 3.30 0.17
N PHE A 119 -1.13 3.23 -0.98
CA PHE A 119 -0.52 2.98 -2.29
C PHE A 119 -0.97 4.03 -3.29
N ALA A 120 -0.28 4.12 -4.42
CA ALA A 120 -0.72 4.88 -5.58
C ALA A 120 -0.84 3.97 -6.81
N SER A 121 -1.64 4.38 -7.79
CA SER A 121 -1.76 3.67 -9.06
C SER A 121 -2.22 4.62 -10.17
N ASP A 122 -1.76 4.36 -11.40
CA ASP A 122 -2.31 4.90 -12.64
C ASP A 122 -3.26 3.91 -13.34
N VAL A 123 -3.34 2.68 -12.84
CA VAL A 123 -4.22 1.62 -13.32
C VAL A 123 -5.62 1.82 -12.75
N SER A 124 -6.63 1.63 -13.60
CA SER A 124 -8.04 1.70 -13.23
C SER A 124 -8.40 0.73 -12.09
N SER A 125 -9.38 1.11 -11.28
CA SER A 125 -9.87 0.25 -10.19
C SER A 125 -10.42 -1.09 -10.69
N GLU A 126 -11.05 -1.08 -11.87
CA GLU A 126 -11.58 -2.26 -12.56
C GLU A 126 -10.47 -3.26 -12.88
N ASP A 127 -9.36 -2.78 -13.44
CA ASP A 127 -8.23 -3.62 -13.79
C ASP A 127 -7.48 -4.12 -12.55
N LEU A 128 -7.33 -3.27 -11.52
CA LEU A 128 -6.69 -3.67 -10.26
C LEU A 128 -7.50 -4.72 -9.50
N PHE A 129 -8.82 -4.54 -9.40
CA PHE A 129 -9.67 -5.40 -8.57
C PHE A 129 -10.21 -6.63 -9.32
N SER A 130 -10.09 -6.67 -10.65
CA SER A 130 -10.36 -7.87 -11.45
C SER A 130 -9.26 -8.94 -11.37
N TYR A 131 -8.19 -8.69 -10.61
CA TYR A 131 -7.15 -9.68 -10.34
C TYR A 131 -7.69 -10.90 -9.59
N GLN A 132 -7.51 -12.09 -10.17
CA GLN A 132 -7.73 -13.35 -9.47
C GLN A 132 -6.47 -13.71 -8.70
N ASN A 133 -6.55 -13.71 -7.36
CA ASN A 133 -5.46 -14.16 -6.51
C ASN A 133 -5.15 -15.64 -6.79
N PRO A 134 -4.01 -15.98 -7.41
CA PRO A 134 -3.67 -17.34 -7.79
C PRO A 134 -3.42 -18.25 -6.58
N LYS A 135 -3.35 -17.69 -5.36
CA LYS A 135 -3.13 -18.43 -4.11
C LYS A 135 -4.35 -18.50 -3.19
N SER A 136 -5.50 -17.94 -3.58
CA SER A 136 -6.72 -17.91 -2.75
C SER A 136 -6.44 -17.49 -1.29
N VAL A 137 -5.60 -16.48 -1.09
CA VAL A 137 -5.28 -15.96 0.25
C VAL A 137 -6.19 -14.77 0.53
N ASP A 138 -6.92 -14.84 1.64
CA ASP A 138 -7.99 -13.89 1.99
C ASP A 138 -7.51 -12.47 2.34
N ASN A 139 -6.20 -12.21 2.40
CA ASN A 139 -5.67 -10.92 2.81
C ASN A 139 -5.12 -10.14 1.60
N TYR A 140 -5.45 -8.87 1.48
CA TYR A 140 -4.94 -7.91 0.48
C TYR A 140 -3.40 -7.78 0.52
N TYR A 141 -2.78 -8.12 1.65
CA TYR A 141 -1.33 -8.39 1.78
C TYR A 141 -0.80 -9.50 0.86
N SER A 142 -1.70 -10.27 0.22
CA SER A 142 -1.40 -11.29 -0.78
C SER A 142 -1.61 -10.82 -2.24
N LEU A 143 -2.24 -9.66 -2.46
CA LEU A 143 -2.34 -9.04 -3.79
C LEU A 143 -1.00 -8.51 -4.25
N LEU A 144 -0.27 -7.88 -3.32
CA LEU A 144 1.17 -7.91 -3.38
C LEU A 144 1.52 -9.33 -2.94
N ASN A 145 2.15 -10.16 -3.75
CA ASN A 145 2.42 -11.56 -3.45
C ASN A 145 3.52 -11.70 -2.38
N VAL A 146 3.37 -10.99 -1.26
CA VAL A 146 4.38 -10.70 -0.25
C VAL A 146 4.15 -11.68 0.86
N ASN A 147 4.99 -12.71 0.88
CA ASN A 147 5.21 -13.45 2.10
C ASN A 147 5.89 -12.47 3.08
N ASP A 148 5.46 -12.38 4.34
CA ASP A 148 6.08 -11.46 5.34
C ASP A 148 7.60 -11.69 5.53
N LYS A 149 8.13 -12.78 4.96
CA LYS A 149 9.56 -13.14 4.91
C LYS A 149 10.27 -12.73 3.62
N THR A 150 9.59 -12.12 2.65
CA THR A 150 10.14 -11.70 1.36
C THR A 150 10.07 -10.18 1.23
N ASP A 151 10.95 -9.49 1.98
CA ASP A 151 11.19 -8.04 1.88
C ASP A 151 11.70 -7.63 0.46
N SER A 152 12.01 -8.61 -0.41
CA SER A 152 12.56 -8.41 -1.76
C SER A 152 11.58 -7.75 -2.75
N GLN A 153 10.26 -7.97 -2.61
CA GLN A 153 9.27 -7.29 -3.44
C GLN A 153 9.10 -5.81 -3.06
N PHE A 154 9.48 -5.45 -1.83
CA PHE A 154 9.54 -4.06 -1.36
C PHE A 154 10.94 -3.45 -1.48
N SER A 155 11.79 -4.03 -2.34
CA SER A 155 13.15 -3.54 -2.58
C SER A 155 13.17 -2.06 -3.01
N TYR A 156 12.10 -1.54 -3.62
CA TYR A 156 12.01 -0.14 -4.06
C TYR A 156 11.28 0.80 -3.11
N ILE A 157 10.38 0.31 -2.26
CA ILE A 157 9.74 1.11 -1.20
C ILE A 157 8.88 0.23 -0.30
N LYS A 158 8.94 0.47 1.02
CA LYS A 158 8.02 -0.18 1.98
C LYS A 158 6.64 0.51 1.98
N PRO A 159 5.54 -0.24 2.13
CA PRO A 159 4.21 0.34 2.24
C PRO A 159 4.15 1.38 3.34
N CYS A 160 3.61 2.55 3.03
CA CYS A 160 3.45 3.63 3.99
C CYS A 160 2.14 3.41 4.75
N HIS A 161 2.20 3.32 6.06
CA HIS A 161 1.01 3.25 6.89
C HIS A 161 0.27 4.60 6.87
N LEU A 162 -1.07 4.62 6.88
CA LEU A 162 -1.86 5.86 6.80
C LEU A 162 -1.43 6.87 7.87
N THR A 163 -1.28 6.46 9.13
CA THR A 163 -0.86 7.38 10.21
C THR A 163 0.51 8.02 9.95
N THR A 164 1.43 7.28 9.30
CA THR A 164 2.75 7.82 8.92
C THR A 164 2.63 8.76 7.73
N PHE A 165 1.79 8.43 6.75
CA PHE A 165 1.45 9.29 5.63
C PHE A 165 0.89 10.63 6.14
N LEU A 166 -0.17 10.59 6.96
CA LEU A 166 -0.86 11.76 7.49
C LEU A 166 0.08 12.66 8.30
N LYS A 167 0.92 12.06 9.16
CA LYS A 167 1.89 12.81 9.96
C LYS A 167 2.89 13.54 9.06
N LYS A 168 3.54 12.82 8.14
CA LYS A 168 4.53 13.43 7.24
C LYS A 168 3.92 14.52 6.37
N TRP A 169 2.72 14.29 5.86
CA TRP A 169 1.98 15.29 5.10
C TRP A 169 1.69 16.55 5.93
N SER A 170 1.23 16.38 7.17
CA SER A 170 0.99 17.51 8.09
C SER A 170 2.27 18.27 8.43
N ASP A 171 3.39 17.57 8.56
CA ASP A 171 4.71 18.15 8.84
C ASP A 171 5.34 18.83 7.60
N ASN A 172 4.64 18.85 6.46
CA ASN A 172 5.17 19.26 5.15
C ASN A 172 6.48 18.54 4.79
N ALA A 173 6.59 17.28 5.21
CA ALA A 173 7.73 16.43 4.93
C ALA A 173 7.48 15.60 3.67
N LEU A 174 8.56 15.21 2.99
CA LEU A 174 8.48 14.31 1.84
C LEU A 174 7.81 12.99 2.25
N VAL A 175 6.70 12.69 1.57
CA VAL A 175 5.99 11.43 1.66
C VAL A 175 6.44 10.53 0.52
N LYS A 176 6.57 9.23 0.80
CA LYS A 176 6.83 8.23 -0.23
C LYS A 176 5.77 7.15 -0.15
N ILE A 177 5.14 6.82 -1.27
CA ILE A 177 4.11 5.77 -1.37
C ILE A 177 4.45 4.82 -2.53
N PRO A 178 4.22 3.50 -2.39
CA PRO A 178 4.47 2.54 -3.46
C PRO A 178 3.47 2.72 -4.60
N ILE A 179 3.93 2.52 -5.83
CA ILE A 179 3.08 2.45 -7.02
C ILE A 179 2.72 0.99 -7.24
N ILE A 180 1.43 0.69 -7.19
CA ILE A 180 0.86 -0.58 -7.61
C ILE A 180 0.56 -0.50 -9.10
N GLY A 181 0.85 -1.57 -9.83
CA GLY A 181 0.34 -1.74 -11.18
C GLY A 181 0.23 -3.21 -11.56
N LEU A 182 -0.05 -3.44 -12.84
CA LEU A 182 -0.24 -4.78 -13.38
C LEU A 182 0.96 -5.23 -14.23
N SER A 183 1.24 -6.53 -14.15
CA SER A 183 2.17 -7.26 -15.01
C SER A 183 1.53 -8.55 -15.47
N GLU A 184 1.86 -8.99 -16.68
CA GLU A 184 1.36 -10.24 -17.22
C GLU A 184 2.48 -11.28 -17.20
N VAL A 185 2.26 -12.37 -16.46
CA VAL A 185 3.20 -13.50 -16.41
C VAL A 185 2.42 -14.76 -16.74
N TYR A 186 2.77 -15.42 -17.85
CA TYR A 186 2.10 -16.62 -18.34
C TYR A 186 0.57 -16.46 -18.48
N ASN A 187 0.11 -15.35 -19.07
CA ASN A 187 -1.31 -14.99 -19.27
C ASN A 187 -2.11 -14.74 -17.97
N ASN A 188 -1.44 -14.70 -16.81
CA ASN A 188 -2.04 -14.24 -15.57
C ASN A 188 -1.64 -12.77 -15.35
N LYS A 189 -2.64 -11.88 -15.31
CA LYS A 189 -2.47 -10.53 -14.76
C LYS A 189 -2.05 -10.70 -13.30
N ASN A 190 -0.98 -10.03 -12.88
CA ASN A 190 -0.46 -10.00 -11.53
C ASN A 190 -0.30 -8.56 -11.07
N ILE A 191 -0.61 -8.31 -9.80
CA ILE A 191 -0.28 -7.06 -9.16
C ILE A 191 1.21 -7.06 -8.80
N MET A 192 1.89 -5.96 -9.12
CA MET A 192 3.28 -5.74 -8.76
C MET A 192 3.52 -4.30 -8.32
N LEU A 193 4.64 -4.08 -7.64
CA LEU A 193 5.15 -2.74 -7.42
C LEU A 193 5.91 -2.29 -8.67
N LYS A 194 5.54 -1.12 -9.19
CA LYS A 194 6.21 -0.51 -10.36
C LYS A 194 7.25 0.54 -9.97
N GLY A 195 7.23 0.98 -8.72
CA GLY A 195 8.06 2.10 -8.27
C GLY A 195 7.50 2.81 -7.04
N ALA A 196 7.81 4.11 -6.93
CA ALA A 196 7.39 4.96 -5.82
C ALA A 196 6.95 6.34 -6.31
N ILE A 197 5.99 6.93 -5.61
CA ILE A 197 5.70 8.36 -5.71
C ILE A 197 6.34 9.08 -4.53
N CYS A 198 7.10 10.12 -4.86
CA CYS A 198 7.67 11.08 -3.94
C CYS A 198 6.77 12.32 -3.95
N LEU A 199 6.09 12.58 -2.85
CA LEU A 199 5.00 13.55 -2.77
C LEU A 199 5.32 14.63 -1.73
N THR A 200 5.14 15.89 -2.13
CA THR A 200 5.07 17.06 -1.27
C THR A 200 3.71 17.75 -1.48
N LYS A 201 3.43 18.81 -0.72
CA LYS A 201 2.19 19.59 -0.92
C LYS A 201 2.11 20.26 -2.29
N GLU A 202 3.26 20.63 -2.84
CA GLU A 202 3.33 21.39 -4.09
C GLU A 202 3.31 20.51 -5.34
N LYS A 203 3.94 19.33 -5.26
CA LYS A 203 4.12 18.44 -6.40
C LYS A 203 4.31 16.99 -6.00
N TYR A 204 4.16 16.11 -6.97
CA TYR A 204 4.65 14.75 -6.88
C TYR A 204 5.59 14.43 -8.03
N ASP A 205 6.57 13.57 -7.75
CA ASP A 205 7.48 13.00 -8.72
C ASP A 205 7.28 11.47 -8.74
N VAL A 206 7.24 10.89 -9.93
CA VAL A 206 7.05 9.44 -10.14
C VAL A 206 8.42 8.82 -10.41
N LEU A 207 8.78 7.81 -9.62
CA LEU A 207 10.03 7.08 -9.74
C LEU A 207 9.71 5.62 -10.10
N LEU A 208 9.85 5.26 -11.37
CA LEU A 208 9.59 3.91 -11.85
C LEU A 208 10.85 3.03 -11.75
N GLU A 209 10.65 1.76 -11.38
CA GLU A 209 11.72 0.77 -11.22
C GLU A 209 12.54 0.58 -12.52
N GLN A 210 11.86 0.54 -13.66
CA GLN A 210 12.49 0.35 -14.96
C GLN A 210 13.39 1.53 -15.38
N ASP A 211 13.02 2.75 -14.97
CA ASP A 211 13.72 3.97 -15.36
C ASP A 211 14.87 4.26 -14.38
N GLU A 212 14.68 3.92 -13.12
CA GLU A 212 15.62 4.22 -12.04
C GLU A 212 16.00 2.96 -11.25
N PRO A 213 16.64 1.95 -11.90
CA PRO A 213 16.89 0.61 -11.35
C PRO A 213 17.91 0.61 -10.21
N TYR A 214 18.39 1.76 -9.75
CA TYR A 214 19.31 1.91 -8.64
C TYR A 214 18.65 2.44 -7.37
N LEU A 215 17.38 2.86 -7.41
CA LEU A 215 16.69 3.40 -6.25
C LEU A 215 16.49 2.38 -5.13
N TYR A 216 16.57 1.08 -5.42
CA TYR A 216 16.64 0.06 -4.36
C TYR A 216 17.80 0.35 -3.40
N LEU A 217 18.92 0.93 -3.89
CA LEU A 217 20.04 1.29 -3.04
C LEU A 217 19.66 2.29 -1.95
N LEU A 218 18.52 3.01 -2.07
CA LEU A 218 17.97 4.00 -1.13
C LEU A 218 17.14 3.45 0.03
N ASN A 219 16.76 2.18 0.03
CA ASN A 219 15.92 1.61 1.09
C ASN A 219 16.68 0.72 2.04
N SER A 220 16.45 0.85 3.34
CA SER A 220 16.94 -0.15 4.29
C SER A 220 16.15 -1.46 4.15
N PHE A 221 16.79 -2.52 3.65
CA PHE A 221 16.23 -3.86 3.70
C PHE A 221 16.63 -4.54 5.01
N LYS A 222 15.66 -5.10 5.74
CA LYS A 222 15.94 -6.09 6.78
C LYS A 222 15.53 -7.42 6.18
N ASP A 223 16.51 -8.28 5.92
CA ASP A 223 16.27 -9.67 5.51
C ASP A 223 15.77 -9.87 4.05
N GLY A 224 15.92 -8.85 3.20
CA GLY A 224 15.68 -8.95 1.76
C GLY A 224 16.98 -9.17 0.97
N ALA A 225 17.08 -10.31 0.29
CA ALA A 225 18.13 -10.63 -0.66
C ALA A 225 17.83 -9.99 -2.03
N LEU A 226 18.57 -8.96 -2.44
CA LEU A 226 18.54 -8.50 -3.84
C LEU A 226 19.48 -9.40 -4.65
N ASN A 227 18.92 -10.14 -5.60
CA ASN A 227 19.69 -11.04 -6.44
C ASN A 227 20.32 -10.26 -7.61
N LEU A 228 21.65 -10.14 -7.57
CA LEU A 228 22.47 -9.67 -8.67
C LEU A 228 22.91 -10.88 -9.48
N SER A 229 21.97 -11.52 -10.18
CA SER A 229 22.21 -12.81 -10.85
C SER A 229 23.32 -12.75 -11.89
N GLU A 230 23.45 -11.61 -12.59
CA GLU A 230 24.53 -11.35 -13.54
C GLU A 230 25.92 -11.33 -12.89
N TYR A 231 25.98 -11.01 -11.60
CA TYR A 231 27.21 -10.89 -10.83
C TYR A 231 27.41 -12.01 -9.82
N HIS A 232 26.51 -13.02 -9.83
CA HIS A 232 26.55 -14.15 -8.90
C HIS A 232 26.58 -13.72 -7.41
N ALA A 233 25.89 -12.62 -7.10
CA ALA A 233 25.91 -12.01 -5.78
C ALA A 233 24.51 -11.70 -5.26
N ILE A 234 24.39 -11.65 -3.93
CA ILE A 234 23.17 -11.30 -3.22
C ILE A 234 23.47 -10.16 -2.26
N ILE A 235 22.77 -9.02 -2.40
CA ILE A 235 22.85 -7.94 -1.41
C ILE A 235 21.93 -8.30 -0.24
N ASN A 236 22.52 -8.45 0.94
CA ASN A 236 21.81 -8.90 2.15
C ASN A 236 21.34 -7.74 3.03
N SER A 237 22.02 -6.59 2.96
CA SER A 237 21.59 -5.38 3.66
C SER A 237 22.29 -4.14 3.12
N ASN A 238 21.67 -3.00 3.32
CA ASN A 238 22.26 -1.70 3.08
C ASN A 238 21.95 -0.73 4.23
N LYS A 239 22.82 0.27 4.37
CA LYS A 239 22.65 1.37 5.32
C LYS A 239 23.03 2.67 4.65
N ILE A 240 22.12 3.63 4.74
CA ILE A 240 22.29 4.93 4.08
C ILE A 240 22.20 6.02 5.11
N ARG A 241 23.08 6.98 4.98
CA ARG A 241 23.08 8.18 5.78
C ARG A 241 23.27 9.38 4.88
N ILE A 242 22.23 10.19 4.81
CA ILE A 242 22.25 11.49 4.14
C ILE A 242 22.46 12.56 5.22
N ARG A 243 23.42 13.45 5.02
CA ARG A 243 23.65 14.62 5.87
C ARG A 243 23.77 15.85 4.99
N TYR A 244 22.98 16.87 5.29
CA TYR A 244 23.13 18.18 4.69
C TYR A 244 23.77 19.13 5.72
N LYS A 245 24.94 19.68 5.38
CA LYS A 245 25.59 20.79 6.10
C LYS A 245 25.99 21.84 5.07
N ASP A 246 27.28 22.12 4.90
CA ASP A 246 27.79 23.00 3.84
C ASP A 246 27.86 22.29 2.47
N LYS A 247 27.78 20.95 2.49
CA LYS A 247 27.71 20.07 1.31
C LYS A 247 26.77 18.91 1.61
N LEU A 248 26.15 18.35 0.57
CA LEU A 248 25.40 17.09 0.66
C LEU A 248 26.39 15.94 0.81
N ILE A 249 26.28 15.19 1.90
CA ILE A 249 27.07 13.98 2.15
C ILE A 249 26.12 12.78 2.19
N ILE A 250 26.24 11.92 1.18
CA ILE A 250 25.54 10.63 1.11
C ILE A 250 26.56 9.53 1.42
N LYS A 251 26.35 8.79 2.51
CA LYS A 251 27.13 7.59 2.84
C LYS A 251 26.26 6.36 2.68
N ILE A 252 26.63 5.49 1.76
CA ILE A 252 25.96 4.21 1.50
C ILE A 252 26.92 3.08 1.90
N CYS A 253 26.47 2.16 2.74
CA CYS A 253 27.18 0.95 3.14
C CYS A 253 26.36 -0.25 2.70
N LEU A 254 26.96 -1.15 1.92
CA LEU A 254 26.31 -2.35 1.39
C LEU A 254 27.01 -3.58 1.96
N LYS A 255 26.22 -4.61 2.29
CA LYS A 255 26.72 -5.95 2.63
C LYS A 255 26.14 -6.93 1.63
N TYR A 256 27.01 -7.66 0.94
CA TYR A 256 26.62 -8.67 -0.03
C TYR A 256 27.36 -10.00 0.23
N GLU A 257 26.81 -11.08 -0.29
CA GLU A 257 27.42 -12.42 -0.33
C GLU A 257 27.54 -12.86 -1.79
N GLY A 258 28.73 -13.28 -2.21
CA GLY A 258 29.01 -13.80 -3.56
C GLY A 258 29.28 -15.31 -3.54
N LEU A 259 29.20 -15.95 -4.71
CA LEU A 259 29.62 -17.36 -4.86
C LEU A 259 31.14 -17.49 -4.67
N LEU A 260 31.56 -18.36 -3.76
CA LEU A 260 32.94 -18.58 -3.28
C LEU A 260 34.01 -18.84 -4.37
N ASN A 261 33.62 -19.15 -5.60
CA ASN A 261 34.52 -19.52 -6.71
C ASN A 261 34.59 -18.48 -7.84
N LEU A 262 33.94 -17.33 -7.69
CA LEU A 262 33.92 -16.24 -8.65
C LEU A 262 34.22 -14.95 -7.88
N ASP A 263 35.49 -14.51 -7.88
CA ASP A 263 35.85 -13.22 -7.30
C ASP A 263 35.40 -12.10 -8.24
N ASN A 264 34.14 -11.70 -8.09
CA ASN A 264 33.49 -10.65 -8.89
C ASN A 264 33.48 -9.31 -8.15
N THR A 265 34.35 -9.14 -7.16
CA THR A 265 34.36 -7.98 -6.25
C THR A 265 34.50 -6.67 -7.02
N ASP A 266 35.44 -6.60 -7.97
CA ASP A 266 35.69 -5.41 -8.78
C ASP A 266 34.49 -5.06 -9.69
N GLU A 267 33.81 -6.06 -10.25
CA GLU A 267 32.65 -5.87 -11.11
C GLU A 267 31.44 -5.38 -10.32
N ILE A 268 31.21 -5.94 -9.13
CA ILE A 268 30.15 -5.50 -8.21
C ILE A 268 30.44 -4.08 -7.73
N GLU A 269 31.69 -3.77 -7.37
CA GLU A 269 32.08 -2.42 -6.94
C GLU A 269 31.89 -1.41 -8.08
N ALA A 270 32.31 -1.74 -9.31
CA ALA A 270 32.13 -0.89 -10.48
C ALA A 270 30.64 -0.67 -10.81
N PHE A 271 29.82 -1.73 -10.76
CA PHE A 271 28.38 -1.64 -10.93
C PHE A 271 27.75 -0.73 -9.88
N LEU A 272 28.02 -0.97 -8.59
CA LEU A 272 27.49 -0.17 -7.49
C LEU A 272 27.94 1.29 -7.59
N LEU A 273 29.21 1.56 -7.89
CA LEU A 273 29.74 2.91 -8.10
C LEU A 273 29.05 3.61 -9.27
N SER A 274 28.77 2.91 -10.37
CA SER A 274 28.04 3.47 -11.52
C SER A 274 26.62 3.88 -11.12
N LYS A 275 25.93 3.05 -10.32
CA LYS A 275 24.59 3.33 -9.81
C LYS A 275 24.57 4.46 -8.78
N LEU A 276 25.59 4.52 -7.91
CA LEU A 276 25.79 5.62 -6.96
C LEU A 276 26.05 6.95 -7.64
N ARG A 277 26.74 6.97 -8.79
CA ARG A 277 26.95 8.21 -9.57
C ARG A 277 25.65 8.75 -10.14
N LEU A 278 24.83 7.87 -10.76
CA LEU A 278 23.50 8.25 -11.24
C LEU A 278 22.64 8.83 -10.11
N LEU A 279 22.75 8.24 -8.93
CA LEU A 279 22.06 8.73 -7.73
C LEU A 279 22.54 10.13 -7.31
N VAL A 280 23.83 10.42 -7.40
CA VAL A 280 24.37 11.75 -7.08
C VAL A 280 23.91 12.79 -8.09
N ASP A 281 23.84 12.46 -9.37
CA ASP A 281 23.37 13.39 -10.42
C ASP A 281 21.89 13.78 -10.25
N HIS A 282 21.13 13.00 -9.47
CA HIS A 282 19.73 13.26 -9.15
C HIS A 282 19.53 14.21 -7.95
N PHE A 283 20.58 14.52 -7.17
CA PHE A 283 20.53 15.41 -6.00
C PHE A 283 21.24 16.74 -6.24
#